data_AF-A0A965AK78-F1
#
_entry.id   AF-A0A965AK78-F1
#
_cell.length_a   1.000
_cell.length_b   1.000
_cell.length_c   1.000
_cell.angle_alpha   90.00
_cell.angle_beta   90.00
_cell.angle_gamma   90.00
#
_symmetry.space_group_name_H-M   'P 1'
#
loop_
_entity.id
_entity.type
_entity.pdbx_description
1 polymer ?
#
loop_
_entity_poly.entity_id
_entity_poly.type
_entity_poly.pdbx_seq_one_letter_code
_entity_poly.pdbx_strand_id
1 'polypeptide(L)'
;MASFRADPPYRSIRTWLYICCGLVFAMVLLGGITRLTESGLSIVHWRPVTGWLPPLSDTAWAAMFDAYRESPEFRKLNFWMGLEDFKRIFWLEYLHRLLGRILGVVYFLPFLWFVIRYRLPAALTGRLAILFVLGGAQGALGWYMVKSGLVDEPSVSQYRLAAHLGLAVAIYGMMLYIAASLRSRPVGRTVPAGGTGWLPALVFATMIWGAFVSGLDGGAVFNTFPLMDGSLFPPGALTMSPVWLNL
;
A
#
# COMPACT_ATOMS: atom_id res chain seq x y z
N MET A 1 -28.13 -16.71 30.43
CA MET A 1 -28.23 -16.99 28.98
C MET A 1 -26.91 -17.57 28.49
N ALA A 2 -26.85 -18.87 28.18
CA ALA A 2 -25.66 -19.49 27.61
C ALA A 2 -25.48 -18.99 26.16
N SER A 3 -24.37 -18.28 25.90
CA SER A 3 -23.99 -17.80 24.57
C SER A 3 -23.63 -19.00 23.68
N PHE A 4 -24.51 -19.32 22.72
CA PHE A 4 -24.36 -20.35 21.68
C PHE A 4 -23.30 -19.96 20.61
N ARG A 5 -22.11 -19.57 21.05
CA ARG A 5 -20.97 -19.39 20.14
C ARG A 5 -20.43 -20.75 19.73
N ALA A 6 -20.27 -20.96 18.42
CA ALA A 6 -19.72 -22.18 17.84
C ALA A 6 -18.18 -22.18 17.89
N ASP A 7 -17.57 -23.33 17.65
CA ASP A 7 -16.11 -23.45 17.56
C ASP A 7 -15.55 -22.71 16.33
N PRO A 8 -14.32 -22.17 16.40
CA PRO A 8 -13.73 -21.40 15.31
C PRO A 8 -13.61 -22.18 13.99
N PRO A 9 -14.11 -21.64 12.86
CA PRO A 9 -13.97 -22.26 11.54
C PRO A 9 -12.60 -21.90 10.94
N TYR A 10 -11.51 -22.47 11.46
CA TYR A 10 -10.14 -22.10 11.08
C TYR A 10 -9.86 -22.18 9.57
N ARG A 11 -10.48 -23.13 8.86
CA ARG A 11 -10.37 -23.20 7.38
C ARG A 11 -10.94 -21.96 6.70
N SER A 12 -12.12 -21.51 7.13
CA SER A 12 -12.78 -20.32 6.57
C SER A 12 -12.00 -19.04 6.91
N ILE A 13 -11.53 -18.91 8.15
CA ILE A 13 -10.69 -17.77 8.57
C ILE A 13 -9.42 -17.72 7.72
N ARG A 14 -8.78 -18.87 7.49
CA ARG A 14 -7.58 -18.95 6.64
C ARG A 14 -7.85 -18.56 5.19
N THR A 15 -8.92 -19.08 4.58
CA THR A 15 -9.29 -18.72 3.20
C THR A 15 -9.59 -17.23 3.08
N TRP A 16 -10.32 -16.66 4.03
CA TRP A 16 -10.59 -15.23 4.10
C TRP A 16 -9.31 -14.39 4.18
N LEU A 17 -8.36 -14.77 5.03
CA LEU A 17 -7.06 -14.07 5.12
C LEU A 17 -6.26 -14.17 3.81
N TYR A 18 -6.30 -15.30 3.10
CA TYR A 18 -5.64 -15.40 1.78
C TYR A 18 -6.32 -14.54 0.71
N ILE A 19 -7.65 -14.43 0.73
CA ILE A 19 -8.37 -13.49 -0.13
C ILE A 19 -7.91 -12.05 0.16
N CYS A 20 -7.82 -11.67 1.44
CA CYS A 20 -7.30 -10.36 1.83
C CYS A 20 -5.87 -10.15 1.35
N CYS A 21 -5.00 -11.16 1.45
CA CYS A 21 -3.64 -11.09 0.92
C CYS A 21 -3.64 -10.84 -0.60
N GLY A 22 -4.46 -11.56 -1.36
CA GLY A 22 -4.61 -11.33 -2.81
C GLY A 22 -5.03 -9.89 -3.14
N LEU A 23 -5.98 -9.33 -2.38
CA LEU A 23 -6.40 -7.94 -2.52
C LEU A 23 -5.28 -6.94 -2.17
N VAL A 24 -4.53 -7.17 -1.09
CA VAL A 24 -3.38 -6.33 -0.74
C VAL A 24 -2.28 -6.40 -1.79
N PHE A 25 -2.01 -7.58 -2.35
CA PHE A 25 -1.05 -7.72 -3.44
C PHE A 25 -1.48 -6.90 -4.68
N ALA A 26 -2.74 -7.02 -5.10
CA ALA A 26 -3.30 -6.20 -6.17
C ALA A 26 -3.23 -4.69 -5.86
N MET A 27 -3.50 -4.31 -4.61
CA MET A 27 -3.40 -2.93 -4.13
C MET A 27 -1.97 -2.38 -4.26
N VAL A 28 -0.96 -3.16 -3.87
CA VAL A 28 0.46 -2.77 -4.00
C VAL A 28 0.85 -2.60 -5.46
N LEU A 29 0.45 -3.51 -6.35
CA LEU A 29 0.72 -3.38 -7.79
C LEU A 29 0.07 -2.11 -8.38
N LEU A 30 -1.21 -1.89 -8.09
CA LEU A 30 -1.94 -0.72 -8.56
C LEU A 30 -1.37 0.59 -8.01
N GLY A 31 -0.93 0.59 -6.74
CA GLY A 31 -0.24 1.74 -6.14
C GLY A 31 1.11 2.01 -6.80
N GLY A 32 1.87 0.96 -7.12
CA GLY A 32 3.11 1.07 -7.89
C GLY A 32 2.88 1.71 -9.27
N ILE A 33 1.85 1.26 -10.01
CA ILE A 33 1.47 1.85 -11.29
C ILE A 33 1.08 3.33 -11.11
N THR A 34 0.25 3.64 -10.11
CA THR A 34 -0.19 5.01 -9.80
C THR A 34 1.00 5.94 -9.52
N ARG A 35 2.05 5.44 -8.85
CA ARG A 35 3.29 6.20 -8.62
C ARG A 35 4.10 6.39 -9.89
N LEU A 36 4.31 5.32 -10.66
CA LEU A 36 5.13 5.33 -11.89
C LEU A 36 4.51 6.18 -13.01
N THR A 37 3.20 6.39 -12.96
CA THR A 37 2.43 7.21 -13.93
C THR A 37 2.04 8.57 -13.37
N GLU A 38 2.60 8.96 -12.21
CA GLU A 38 2.36 10.25 -11.56
C GLU A 38 0.87 10.59 -11.39
N SER A 39 0.06 9.57 -11.13
CA SER A 39 -1.39 9.71 -11.02
C SER A 39 -1.87 9.93 -9.59
N GLY A 40 -0.95 9.94 -8.61
CA GLY A 40 -1.26 9.84 -7.18
C GLY A 40 -1.88 11.08 -6.54
N LEU A 41 -1.97 12.22 -7.24
CA LEU A 41 -2.49 13.49 -6.73
C LEU A 41 -3.69 14.03 -7.52
N SER A 42 -4.23 13.24 -8.47
CA SER A 42 -5.38 13.58 -9.31
C SER A 42 -6.70 13.77 -8.53
N ILE A 43 -6.86 13.17 -7.35
CA ILE A 43 -8.05 13.28 -6.49
C ILE A 43 -7.73 14.09 -5.24
N VAL A 44 -8.01 15.39 -5.32
CA VAL A 44 -7.70 16.40 -4.27
C VAL A 44 -8.48 16.16 -2.97
N HIS A 45 -9.72 15.69 -3.07
CA HIS A 45 -10.58 15.51 -1.90
C HIS A 45 -10.54 14.09 -1.34
N TRP A 46 -10.24 13.98 -0.05
CA TRP A 46 -10.32 12.71 0.65
C TRP A 46 -11.75 12.39 1.07
N ARG A 47 -12.32 11.35 0.45
CA ARG A 47 -13.64 10.82 0.74
C ARG A 47 -13.51 9.36 1.20
N PRO A 48 -13.24 9.09 2.49
CA PRO A 48 -13.01 7.72 2.97
C PRO A 48 -14.30 6.88 2.99
N VAL A 49 -15.43 7.49 3.35
CA VAL A 49 -16.73 6.81 3.46
C VAL A 49 -17.53 6.88 2.15
N THR A 50 -17.43 7.98 1.41
CA THR A 50 -18.13 8.23 0.15
C THR A 50 -17.21 8.03 -1.06
N GLY A 51 -17.74 8.16 -2.29
CA GLY A 51 -16.93 8.03 -3.52
C GLY A 51 -16.71 6.59 -3.99
N TRP A 52 -17.73 5.73 -3.82
CA TRP A 52 -17.77 4.36 -4.34
C TRP A 52 -18.11 4.27 -5.83
N LEU A 53 -18.71 5.33 -6.37
CA LEU A 53 -19.03 5.45 -7.78
C LEU A 53 -18.12 6.51 -8.40
N PRO A 54 -17.64 6.30 -9.63
CA PRO A 54 -16.93 7.33 -10.38
C PRO A 54 -17.91 8.43 -10.80
N PRO A 55 -17.43 9.57 -11.35
CA PRO A 55 -18.30 10.55 -11.97
C PRO A 55 -19.11 9.90 -13.11
N LEU A 56 -20.43 10.06 -13.09
CA LEU A 56 -21.36 9.43 -14.03
C LEU A 56 -21.95 10.40 -15.07
N SER A 57 -21.66 11.69 -14.95
CA SER A 57 -22.12 12.75 -15.85
C SER A 57 -20.97 13.66 -16.25
N ASP A 58 -21.11 14.34 -17.40
CA ASP A 58 -20.12 15.31 -17.86
C ASP A 58 -19.94 16.47 -16.87
N THR A 59 -21.03 16.89 -16.22
CA THR A 59 -20.99 17.90 -15.16
C THR A 59 -20.17 17.46 -13.94
N ALA A 60 -20.28 16.19 -13.55
CA ALA A 60 -19.50 15.65 -12.44
C ALA A 60 -18.02 15.49 -12.82
N TRP A 61 -17.73 15.12 -14.07
CA TRP A 61 -16.36 15.08 -14.60
C TRP A 61 -15.73 16.48 -14.63
N ALA A 62 -16.46 17.48 -15.12
CA ALA A 62 -16.01 18.86 -15.13
C ALA A 62 -15.68 19.35 -13.71
N ALA A 63 -16.56 19.10 -12.72
CA ALA A 63 -16.31 19.51 -11.34
C ALA A 63 -15.06 18.86 -10.73
N MET A 64 -14.80 17.58 -11.03
CA MET A 64 -13.57 16.90 -10.57
C MET A 64 -12.31 17.48 -11.22
N PHE A 65 -12.39 17.77 -12.53
CA PHE A 65 -11.28 18.37 -13.25
C PHE A 65 -11.02 19.81 -12.78
N ASP A 66 -12.06 20.59 -12.52
CA ASP A 66 -11.97 21.95 -11.97
C ASP A 66 -11.23 21.95 -10.63
N ALA A 67 -11.57 21.03 -9.74
CA ALA A 67 -10.85 20.85 -8.47
C ALA A 67 -9.37 20.47 -8.69
N TYR A 68 -9.09 19.61 -9.68
CA TYR A 68 -7.71 19.26 -10.03
C TYR A 68 -6.92 20.44 -10.61
N ARG A 69 -7.54 21.32 -11.41
CA ARG A 69 -6.91 22.53 -11.95
C ARG A 69 -6.43 23.51 -10.88
N GLU A 70 -7.02 23.45 -9.70
CA GLU A 70 -6.60 24.25 -8.54
C GLU A 70 -5.36 23.67 -7.86
N SER A 71 -5.00 22.41 -8.11
CA SER A 71 -3.87 21.74 -7.48
C SER A 71 -2.51 22.28 -7.95
N PRO A 72 -1.45 22.16 -7.12
CA PRO A 72 -0.09 22.48 -7.55
C PRO A 72 0.40 21.60 -8.71
N GLU A 73 -0.01 20.34 -8.75
CA GLU A 73 0.37 19.38 -9.81
C GLU A 73 -0.10 19.86 -11.18
N PHE A 74 -1.37 20.26 -11.28
CA PHE A 74 -1.88 20.86 -12.52
C PHE A 74 -1.14 22.15 -12.86
N ARG A 75 -1.01 23.08 -11.92
CA ARG A 75 -0.45 24.41 -12.19
C ARG A 75 1.02 24.37 -12.60
N LYS A 76 1.81 23.42 -12.08
CA LYS A 76 3.26 23.36 -12.29
C LYS A 76 3.67 22.35 -13.37
N LEU A 77 3.02 21.19 -13.42
CA LEU A 77 3.45 20.06 -14.26
C LEU A 77 2.45 19.74 -15.37
N ASN A 78 1.16 19.76 -15.04
CA ASN A 78 0.09 19.20 -15.88
C ASN A 78 -0.83 20.26 -16.51
N PHE A 79 -0.38 21.51 -16.65
CA PHE A 79 -1.19 22.65 -17.10
C PHE A 79 -1.69 22.52 -18.55
N TRP A 80 -1.06 21.63 -19.32
CA TRP A 80 -1.40 21.30 -20.70
C TRP A 80 -2.56 20.31 -20.81
N MET A 81 -2.90 19.58 -19.73
CA MET A 81 -3.88 18.49 -19.77
C MET A 81 -5.29 18.99 -20.06
N GLY A 82 -5.98 18.31 -20.98
CA GLY A 82 -7.43 18.42 -21.13
C GLY A 82 -8.18 17.45 -20.20
N LEU A 83 -9.52 17.49 -20.26
CA LEU A 83 -10.37 16.59 -19.47
C LEU A 83 -10.09 15.11 -19.76
N GLU A 84 -9.81 14.75 -21.01
CA GLU A 84 -9.52 13.36 -21.39
C GLU A 84 -8.18 12.86 -20.84
N ASP A 85 -7.16 13.72 -20.75
CA ASP A 85 -5.89 13.38 -20.12
C ASP A 85 -6.06 13.21 -18.61
N PHE A 86 -6.82 14.12 -17.98
CA PHE A 86 -7.18 14.02 -16.56
C PHE A 86 -7.89 12.71 -16.22
N LYS A 87 -8.83 12.26 -17.07
CA LYS A 87 -9.53 10.98 -16.85
C LYS A 87 -8.55 9.81 -16.73
N ARG A 88 -7.43 9.80 -17.47
CA ARG A 88 -6.44 8.71 -17.44
C ARG A 88 -5.78 8.58 -16.08
N ILE A 89 -5.28 9.70 -15.53
CA ILE A 89 -4.65 9.72 -14.20
C ILE A 89 -5.68 9.49 -13.09
N PHE A 90 -6.89 10.06 -13.26
CA PHE A 90 -7.99 9.89 -12.31
C PHE A 90 -8.35 8.42 -12.11
N TRP A 91 -8.45 7.63 -13.18
CA TRP A 91 -8.88 6.24 -13.08
C TRP A 91 -7.93 5.38 -12.25
N LEU A 92 -6.62 5.59 -12.38
CA LEU A 92 -5.63 4.84 -11.60
C LEU A 92 -5.77 5.12 -10.11
N GLU A 93 -5.84 6.40 -9.73
CA GLU A 93 -5.99 6.78 -8.33
C GLU A 93 -7.37 6.39 -7.77
N TYR A 94 -8.42 6.57 -8.56
CA TYR A 94 -9.78 6.17 -8.19
C TYR A 94 -9.85 4.67 -7.91
N LEU A 95 -9.34 3.83 -8.81
CA LEU A 95 -9.33 2.38 -8.63
C LEU A 95 -8.48 1.98 -7.42
N HIS A 96 -7.35 2.64 -7.19
CA HIS A 96 -6.52 2.39 -6.01
C HIS A 96 -7.31 2.70 -4.72
N ARG A 97 -7.96 3.86 -4.64
CA ARG A 97 -8.79 4.24 -3.49
C ARG A 97 -10.00 3.32 -3.32
N LEU A 98 -10.67 2.94 -4.41
CA LEU A 98 -11.81 2.02 -4.40
C LEU A 98 -11.39 0.64 -3.86
N LEU A 99 -10.28 0.10 -4.34
CA LEU A 99 -9.75 -1.18 -3.87
C LEU A 99 -9.40 -1.13 -2.38
N GLY A 100 -8.84 -0.02 -1.89
CA GLY A 100 -8.62 0.21 -0.46
C GLY A 100 -9.92 0.15 0.38
N ARG A 101 -11.01 0.75 -0.12
CA ARG A 101 -12.34 0.67 0.54
C ARG A 101 -12.91 -0.75 0.51
N ILE A 102 -12.83 -1.42 -0.64
CA ILE A 102 -13.25 -2.83 -0.80
C ILE A 102 -12.49 -3.71 0.19
N LEU A 103 -11.17 -3.56 0.28
CA LEU A 103 -10.34 -4.30 1.23
C LEU A 103 -10.79 -4.05 2.68
N GLY A 104 -11.08 -2.80 3.04
CA GLY A 104 -11.62 -2.45 4.36
C GLY A 104 -12.91 -3.19 4.69
N VAL A 105 -13.87 -3.25 3.75
CA VAL A 105 -15.14 -3.98 3.92
C VAL A 105 -14.94 -5.50 3.97
N VAL A 106 -14.14 -6.04 3.04
CA VAL A 106 -13.83 -7.48 2.93
C VAL A 106 -13.07 -7.97 4.15
N TYR A 107 -12.30 -7.11 4.82
CA TYR A 107 -11.68 -7.45 6.09
C TYR A 107 -12.67 -7.30 7.26
N PHE A 108 -13.30 -6.13 7.39
CA PHE A 108 -14.07 -5.78 8.58
C PHE A 108 -15.31 -6.66 8.78
N LEU A 109 -16.10 -6.91 7.73
CA LEU A 109 -17.36 -7.65 7.88
C LEU A 109 -17.12 -9.12 8.30
N PRO A 110 -16.23 -9.89 7.66
CA PRO A 110 -15.93 -11.25 8.12
C PRO A 110 -15.25 -11.25 9.49
N PHE A 111 -14.35 -10.31 9.78
CA PHE A 111 -13.74 -10.19 11.11
C PHE A 111 -14.81 -10.05 12.20
N LEU A 112 -15.73 -9.10 12.04
CA LEU A 112 -16.81 -8.87 13.00
C LEU A 112 -17.71 -10.10 13.12
N TRP A 113 -18.09 -10.70 11.98
CA TRP A 113 -18.87 -11.94 11.97
C TRP A 113 -18.19 -13.07 12.72
N PHE A 114 -16.88 -13.28 12.50
CA PHE A 114 -16.15 -14.34 13.18
C PHE A 114 -16.10 -14.14 14.70
N VAL A 115 -15.87 -12.90 15.15
CA VAL A 115 -15.80 -12.55 16.59
C VAL A 115 -17.16 -12.69 17.27
N ILE A 116 -18.25 -12.31 16.60
CA ILE A 116 -19.61 -12.41 17.17
C ILE A 116 -20.05 -13.88 17.22
N ARG A 117 -19.87 -14.62 16.13
CA ARG A 117 -20.46 -15.95 15.93
C ARG A 117 -19.69 -17.07 16.62
N TYR A 118 -18.37 -16.94 16.76
CA TYR A 118 -17.49 -18.03 17.19
C TYR A 118 -16.68 -17.67 18.44
N ARG A 119 -16.24 -18.70 19.18
CA ARG A 119 -15.35 -18.55 20.34
C ARG A 119 -13.88 -18.48 19.92
N LEU A 120 -13.52 -17.44 19.16
CA LEU A 120 -12.12 -17.26 18.77
C LEU A 120 -11.22 -17.13 20.01
N PRO A 121 -10.04 -17.79 20.04
CA PRO A 121 -9.07 -17.59 21.11
C PRO A 121 -8.67 -16.11 21.20
N ALA A 122 -8.53 -15.58 22.42
CA ALA A 122 -8.23 -14.16 22.64
C ALA A 122 -6.97 -13.70 21.88
N ALA A 123 -5.95 -14.54 21.80
CA ALA A 123 -4.73 -14.26 21.04
C ALA A 123 -4.99 -14.12 19.53
N LEU A 124 -5.86 -14.94 18.94
CA LEU A 124 -6.22 -14.82 17.52
C LEU A 124 -7.06 -13.57 17.28
N THR A 125 -8.06 -13.31 18.12
CA THR A 125 -8.88 -12.09 18.04
C THR A 125 -8.01 -10.84 18.14
N GLY A 126 -7.07 -10.78 19.09
CA GLY A 126 -6.14 -9.67 19.25
C GLY A 126 -5.26 -9.44 18.01
N ARG A 127 -4.72 -10.51 17.42
CA ARG A 127 -3.93 -10.41 16.18
C ARG A 127 -4.75 -9.88 14.99
N LEU A 128 -6.00 -10.32 14.85
CA LEU A 128 -6.92 -9.81 13.81
C LEU A 128 -7.32 -8.35 14.07
N ALA A 129 -7.55 -7.97 15.33
CA ALA A 129 -7.82 -6.58 15.69
C ALA A 129 -6.62 -5.66 15.40
N ILE A 130 -5.39 -6.11 15.71
CA ILE A 130 -4.16 -5.38 15.36
C ILE A 130 -4.06 -5.17 13.86
N LEU A 131 -4.30 -6.21 13.05
CA LEU A 131 -4.33 -6.10 11.59
C LEU A 131 -5.35 -5.07 11.10
N PHE A 132 -6.55 -5.03 11.69
CA PHE A 132 -7.56 -4.02 11.35
C PHE A 132 -7.07 -2.60 11.66
N VAL A 133 -6.48 -2.38 12.84
CA VAL A 133 -5.92 -1.07 13.24
C VAL A 133 -4.77 -0.67 12.31
N LEU A 134 -3.86 -1.60 11.99
CA LEU A 134 -2.76 -1.35 11.04
C LEU A 134 -3.28 -1.05 9.63
N GLY A 135 -4.34 -1.72 9.17
CA GLY A 135 -5.01 -1.40 7.91
C GLY A 135 -5.61 0.01 7.90
N GLY A 136 -6.21 0.45 9.01
CA GLY A 136 -6.66 1.84 9.18
C GLY A 136 -5.50 2.83 9.15
N ALA A 137 -4.41 2.53 9.86
CA ALA A 137 -3.18 3.32 9.84
C ALA A 137 -2.57 3.40 8.44
N GLN A 138 -2.62 2.32 7.67
CA GLN A 138 -2.17 2.28 6.28
C GLN A 138 -2.98 3.25 5.40
N GLY A 139 -4.31 3.25 5.55
CA GLY A 139 -5.17 4.22 4.86
C GLY A 139 -4.87 5.68 5.26
N ALA A 140 -4.65 5.93 6.56
CA ALA A 140 -4.28 7.26 7.06
C ALA A 140 -2.92 7.73 6.52
N LEU A 141 -1.93 6.83 6.45
CA LEU A 141 -0.62 7.12 5.88
C LEU A 141 -0.71 7.41 4.38
N GLY A 142 -1.52 6.66 3.64
CA GLY A 142 -1.80 6.93 2.22
C GLY A 142 -2.48 8.28 2.00
N TRP A 143 -3.43 8.67 2.85
CA TRP A 143 -4.00 10.01 2.84
C TRP A 143 -2.96 11.09 3.11
N TYR A 144 -2.09 10.89 4.11
CA TYR A 144 -1.03 11.84 4.44
C TYR A 144 -0.05 12.04 3.28
N MET A 145 0.31 10.97 2.56
CA MET A 145 1.10 11.07 1.32
C MET A 145 0.44 12.00 0.30
N VAL A 146 -0.84 11.79 -0.02
CA VAL A 146 -1.54 12.62 -1.01
C VAL A 146 -1.67 14.06 -0.53
N LYS A 147 -2.15 14.27 0.70
CA LYS A 147 -2.32 15.61 1.27
C LYS A 147 -1.03 16.42 1.21
N SER A 148 0.10 15.79 1.51
CA SER A 148 1.40 16.47 1.50
C SER A 148 1.85 16.94 0.13
N GLY A 149 1.41 16.29 -0.96
CA GLY A 149 1.70 16.70 -2.33
C GLY A 149 0.74 17.75 -2.89
N LEU A 150 -0.33 18.09 -2.17
CA LEU A 150 -1.35 19.04 -2.63
C LEU A 150 -1.15 20.46 -2.10
N VAL A 151 -0.03 20.74 -1.41
CA VAL A 151 0.23 22.05 -0.79
C VAL A 151 1.20 22.88 -1.63
N ASP A 152 2.51 22.67 -1.47
CA ASP A 152 3.53 23.50 -2.12
C ASP A 152 4.21 22.73 -3.26
N GLU A 153 4.74 21.54 -2.96
CA GLU A 153 5.46 20.72 -3.93
C GLU A 153 4.60 19.51 -4.34
N PRO A 154 4.27 19.33 -5.65
CA PRO A 154 3.47 18.22 -6.14
C PRO A 154 4.25 16.90 -6.17
N SER A 155 4.90 16.55 -5.07
CA SER A 155 5.67 15.32 -4.94
C SER A 155 5.41 14.63 -3.60
N VAL A 156 5.46 13.30 -3.65
CA VAL A 156 5.38 12.47 -2.46
C VAL A 156 6.79 12.16 -2.01
N SER A 157 7.16 12.62 -0.82
CA SER A 157 8.46 12.29 -0.22
C SER A 157 8.72 10.79 -0.22
N GLN A 158 9.92 10.40 -0.65
CA GLN A 158 10.46 9.05 -0.62
C GLN A 158 10.33 8.39 0.75
N TYR A 159 10.44 9.15 1.84
CA TYR A 159 10.25 8.62 3.20
C TYR A 159 8.81 8.18 3.45
N ARG A 160 7.83 8.95 2.97
CA ARG A 160 6.41 8.60 3.11
C ARG A 160 6.03 7.42 2.22
N LEU A 161 6.56 7.39 0.99
CA LEU A 161 6.40 6.25 0.08
C LEU A 161 6.98 4.96 0.67
N ALA A 162 8.21 5.01 1.19
CA ALA A 162 8.85 3.87 1.84
C ALA A 162 8.10 3.41 3.09
N ALA A 163 7.65 4.35 3.94
CA ALA A 163 6.85 4.02 5.12
C ALA A 163 5.52 3.34 4.74
N HIS A 164 4.84 3.83 3.71
CA HIS A 164 3.57 3.28 3.26
C HIS A 164 3.72 1.90 2.63
N LEU A 165 4.71 1.69 1.76
CA LEU A 165 5.01 0.37 1.23
C LEU A 165 5.41 -0.59 2.35
N GLY A 166 6.28 -0.15 3.26
CA GLY A 166 6.76 -0.96 4.39
C GLY A 166 5.62 -1.42 5.28
N LEU A 167 4.71 -0.53 5.65
CA LEU A 167 3.53 -0.89 6.43
C LEU A 167 2.61 -1.86 5.65
N ALA A 168 2.42 -1.67 4.34
CA ALA A 168 1.67 -2.61 3.49
C ALA A 168 2.26 -4.02 3.54
N VAL A 169 3.58 -4.14 3.37
CA VAL A 169 4.31 -5.41 3.35
C VAL A 169 4.29 -6.07 4.72
N ALA A 170 4.43 -5.29 5.80
CA ALA A 170 4.32 -5.81 7.17
C ALA A 170 2.92 -6.39 7.46
N ILE A 171 1.86 -5.66 7.06
CA ILE A 171 0.47 -6.14 7.17
C ILE A 171 0.28 -7.42 6.35
N TYR A 172 0.76 -7.45 5.11
CA TYR A 172 0.70 -8.63 4.23
C TYR A 172 1.41 -9.84 4.84
N GLY A 173 2.64 -9.65 5.33
CA GLY A 173 3.42 -10.70 5.99
C GLY A 173 2.76 -11.22 7.26
N MET A 174 2.21 -10.34 8.09
CA MET A 174 1.47 -10.73 9.30
C MET A 174 0.20 -11.51 8.96
N MET A 175 -0.58 -11.10 7.96
CA MET A 175 -1.75 -11.84 7.49
C MET A 175 -1.37 -13.24 6.97
N LEU A 176 -0.35 -13.33 6.12
CA LEU A 176 0.14 -14.61 5.63
C LEU A 176 0.62 -15.53 6.75
N TYR A 177 1.37 -14.99 7.71
CA TYR A 177 1.85 -15.74 8.87
C TYR A 177 0.68 -16.29 9.68
N ILE A 178 -0.33 -15.45 9.98
CA ILE A 178 -1.51 -15.89 10.72
C ILE A 178 -2.25 -16.98 9.92
N ALA A 179 -2.53 -16.75 8.64
CA ALA A 179 -3.21 -17.72 7.78
C ALA A 179 -2.48 -19.08 7.74
N ALA A 180 -1.16 -19.06 7.56
CA ALA A 180 -0.33 -20.26 7.55
C ALA A 180 -0.32 -20.97 8.91
N SER A 181 -0.31 -20.23 10.01
CA SER A 181 -0.33 -20.78 11.38
C SER A 181 -1.63 -21.50 11.74
N LEU A 182 -2.75 -21.16 11.08
CA LEU A 182 -4.05 -21.81 11.27
C LEU A 182 -4.18 -23.17 10.55
N ARG A 183 -3.15 -23.60 9.81
CA ARG A 183 -3.14 -24.95 9.22
C ARG A 183 -2.91 -25.98 10.33
N SER A 184 -3.78 -27.00 10.41
CA SER A 184 -3.55 -28.18 11.23
C SER A 184 -2.19 -28.79 10.88
N ARG A 185 -1.22 -28.69 11.79
CA ARG A 185 0.05 -29.39 11.64
C ARG A 185 -0.19 -30.87 11.96
N PRO A 186 0.30 -31.81 11.12
CA PRO A 186 0.35 -33.21 11.51
C PRO A 186 1.13 -33.33 12.82
N VAL A 187 0.56 -34.02 13.81
CA VAL A 187 1.27 -34.36 15.05
C VAL A 187 2.54 -35.12 14.65
N GLY A 188 3.71 -34.69 15.14
CA GLY A 188 4.99 -35.37 14.93
C GLY A 188 5.93 -34.79 13.86
N ARG A 189 5.56 -33.71 13.14
CA ARG A 189 6.53 -32.97 12.31
C ARG A 189 7.27 -31.92 13.14
N THR A 190 8.48 -32.28 13.60
CA THR A 190 9.48 -31.31 14.03
C THR A 190 9.96 -30.56 12.78
N VAL A 191 9.67 -29.27 12.69
CA VAL A 191 10.31 -28.40 11.69
C VAL A 191 11.70 -28.13 12.23
N PRO A 192 12.79 -28.49 11.53
CA PRO A 192 14.13 -28.08 11.95
C PRO A 192 14.13 -26.56 12.07
N ALA A 193 14.66 -26.01 13.16
CA ALA A 193 14.86 -24.58 13.30
C ALA A 193 15.97 -24.15 12.32
N GLY A 194 15.61 -24.00 11.04
CA GLY A 194 16.52 -23.63 9.97
C GLY A 194 16.80 -22.13 9.98
N GLY A 195 18.07 -21.75 9.85
CA GLY A 195 18.60 -20.38 9.88
C GLY A 195 18.22 -19.48 8.69
N THR A 196 17.02 -19.63 8.12
CA THR A 196 16.52 -18.83 7.00
C THR A 196 15.55 -17.71 7.42
N GLY A 197 15.38 -17.49 8.73
CA GLY A 197 14.52 -16.43 9.27
C GLY A 197 14.91 -15.00 8.87
N TRP A 198 16.13 -14.79 8.35
CA TRP A 198 16.60 -13.50 7.84
C TRP A 198 16.12 -13.20 6.41
N LEU A 199 15.72 -14.20 5.62
CA LEU A 199 15.31 -13.99 4.22
C LEU A 199 14.13 -13.01 4.09
N PRO A 200 13.05 -13.12 4.87
CA PRO A 200 11.97 -12.13 4.83
C PRO A 200 12.44 -10.71 5.18
N ALA A 201 13.41 -10.59 6.11
CA ALA A 201 13.98 -9.30 6.48
C ALA A 201 14.82 -8.71 5.34
N LEU A 202 15.61 -9.53 4.63
CA LEU A 202 16.35 -9.09 3.45
C LEU A 202 15.38 -8.65 2.34
N VAL A 203 14.37 -9.44 2.02
CA VAL A 203 13.36 -9.09 1.01
C VAL A 203 12.67 -7.78 1.39
N PHE A 204 12.28 -7.61 2.66
CA PHE A 204 11.70 -6.38 3.15
C PHE A 204 12.66 -5.19 2.95
N ALA A 205 13.93 -5.32 3.36
CA ALA A 205 14.93 -4.28 3.19
C ALA A 205 15.12 -3.90 1.71
N THR A 206 15.15 -4.89 0.80
CA THR A 206 15.23 -4.66 -0.66
C THR A 206 14.02 -3.89 -1.17
N MET A 207 12.80 -4.23 -0.74
CA MET A 207 11.58 -3.50 -1.13
C MET A 207 11.59 -2.05 -0.64
N ILE A 208 12.05 -1.81 0.59
CA ILE A 208 12.21 -0.45 1.14
C ILE A 208 13.25 0.35 0.34
N TRP A 209 14.37 -0.27 -0.01
CA TRP A 209 15.37 0.37 -0.87
C TRP A 209 14.80 0.75 -2.23
N GLY A 210 14.01 -0.14 -2.85
CA GLY A 210 13.28 0.14 -4.08
C GLY A 210 12.31 1.32 -3.96
N ALA A 211 11.63 1.48 -2.82
CA ALA A 211 10.77 2.63 -2.58
C ALA A 211 11.54 3.95 -2.48
N PHE A 212 12.74 3.94 -1.88
CA PHE A 212 13.61 5.13 -1.88
C PHE A 212 14.08 5.50 -3.29
N VAL A 213 14.56 4.53 -4.06
CA VAL A 213 14.99 4.74 -5.45
C VAL A 213 13.85 5.28 -6.31
N SER A 214 12.65 4.70 -6.20
CA SER A 214 11.46 5.18 -6.93
C SER A 214 10.97 6.55 -6.43
N GLY A 215 11.13 6.87 -5.15
CA GLY A 215 10.74 8.17 -4.60
C GLY A 215 11.68 9.32 -4.98
N LEU A 216 12.92 9.00 -5.36
CA LEU A 216 13.94 9.96 -5.79
C LEU A 216 14.12 10.00 -7.33
N ASP A 217 13.29 9.25 -8.06
CA ASP A 217 13.42 9.01 -9.51
C ASP A 217 14.82 8.52 -9.93
N GLY A 218 15.54 7.87 -8.99
CA GLY A 218 16.93 7.44 -9.16
C GLY A 218 17.12 6.32 -10.19
N GLY A 219 16.03 5.64 -10.57
CA GLY A 219 16.05 4.58 -11.57
C GLY A 219 16.41 5.08 -12.98
N ALA A 220 16.26 6.37 -13.27
CA ALA A 220 16.61 6.95 -14.56
C ALA A 220 18.07 7.40 -14.66
N VAL A 221 18.82 7.40 -13.53
CA VAL A 221 20.18 7.96 -13.47
C VAL A 221 21.21 7.00 -14.06
N PHE A 222 21.12 5.70 -13.75
CA PHE A 222 22.01 4.66 -14.27
C PHE A 222 21.21 3.51 -14.87
N ASN A 223 21.29 3.36 -16.19
CA ASN A 223 20.49 2.39 -16.96
C ASN A 223 21.27 1.12 -17.34
N THR A 224 22.38 0.84 -16.67
CA THR A 224 23.22 -0.35 -16.88
C THR A 224 23.10 -1.32 -15.72
N PHE A 225 23.33 -2.61 -15.98
CA PHE A 225 23.33 -3.67 -14.97
C PHE A 225 24.42 -4.71 -15.28
N PRO A 226 25.14 -5.26 -14.27
CA PRO A 226 25.00 -5.03 -12.82
C PRO A 226 25.73 -3.78 -12.28
N LEU A 227 26.53 -3.12 -13.13
CA LEU A 227 27.31 -1.93 -12.78
C LEU A 227 26.55 -0.64 -13.11
N MET A 228 26.89 0.47 -12.47
CA MET A 228 26.40 1.83 -12.74
C MET A 228 27.39 2.54 -13.66
N ASP A 229 27.09 2.60 -14.96
CA ASP A 229 27.97 3.08 -16.03
C ASP A 229 29.39 2.50 -15.97
N GLY A 230 29.47 1.17 -15.86
CA GLY A 230 30.73 0.43 -15.82
C GLY A 230 31.46 0.46 -14.47
N SER A 231 30.91 1.14 -13.45
CA SER A 231 31.47 1.21 -12.09
C SER A 231 30.56 0.53 -11.06
N LEU A 232 31.16 -0.06 -10.01
CA LEU A 232 30.38 -0.61 -8.88
C LEU A 232 29.72 0.47 -8.02
N PHE A 233 30.28 1.67 -8.03
CA PHE A 233 29.81 2.82 -7.28
C PHE A 233 29.54 3.98 -8.27
N PRO A 234 28.46 4.77 -8.07
CA PRO A 234 28.09 5.81 -9.02
C PRO A 234 29.21 6.83 -9.21
N PRO A 235 29.68 7.06 -10.46
CA PRO A 235 30.62 8.13 -10.73
C PRO A 235 30.04 9.48 -10.28
N GLY A 236 30.79 10.24 -9.50
CA GLY A 236 30.35 11.56 -9.03
C GLY A 236 29.51 11.59 -7.74
N ALA A 237 29.21 10.42 -7.13
CA ALA A 237 28.43 10.36 -5.88
C ALA A 237 29.16 10.88 -4.63
N LEU A 238 30.42 11.31 -4.72
CA LEU A 238 31.19 11.89 -3.59
C LEU A 238 31.77 13.27 -3.97
N THR A 239 31.04 14.03 -4.79
CA THR A 239 31.54 15.31 -5.34
C THR A 239 31.31 16.50 -4.42
N MET A 240 30.32 16.44 -3.52
CA MET A 240 30.06 17.51 -2.55
C MET A 240 31.04 17.44 -1.37
N SER A 241 31.46 18.62 -0.89
CA SER A 241 32.27 18.77 0.32
C SER A 241 31.50 19.57 1.36
N PRO A 242 31.38 19.09 2.61
CA PRO A 242 31.91 17.81 3.12
C PRO A 242 31.14 16.57 2.61
N VAL A 243 31.82 15.42 2.59
CA VAL A 243 31.36 14.17 1.92
C VAL A 243 29.98 13.69 2.38
N TRP A 244 29.59 13.94 3.63
CA TRP A 244 28.28 13.55 4.15
C TRP A 244 27.10 14.31 3.53
N LEU A 245 27.35 15.39 2.78
CA LEU A 245 26.30 16.09 2.02
C LEU A 245 25.85 15.31 0.78
N ASN A 246 26.58 14.27 0.37
CA ASN A 246 26.18 13.40 -0.74
C ASN A 246 25.26 12.24 -0.30
N LEU A 247 24.95 12.11 1.01
CA LEU A 247 24.19 11.01 1.61
C LEU A 247 22.74 11.39 1.90
#